data_AF-A0AA36C3F5-F1
#
_entry.id   AF-A0AA36C3F5-F1
#
_cell.length_a   1.000
_cell.length_b   1.000
_cell.length_c   1.000
_cell.angle_alpha   90.00
_cell.angle_beta   90.00
_cell.angle_gamma   90.00
#
_symmetry.space_group_name_H-M   'P 1'
#
loop_
_entity.id
_entity.type
_entity.pdbx_description
1 polymer ?
#
loop_
_entity_poly.entity_id
_entity_poly.type
_entity_poly.pdbx_seq_one_letter_code
_entity_poly.pdbx_strand_id
1 'polypeptide(L)'
;MSDPLQPPLTDFVFTAEEEEAVEFALTTSKPWKHEHDDLKGVRAVLVALKDRCCYCRMNLHGGGSFIVDREHIVPKDKYRDLTYVISNLSVACKRCNMQFKKDDVGFLISRDTILTNHGSSDQYRFIHPNFDKYSQFIKKISYEEGDQAYVKYTKTDHPKAEYTYSYFDLRALEVNSFDQGQGIDTSSNLRKALFSLAVAYTKDSKSAVRGVCRERKQSPRVFNQILGTKALQPSIVSEMLLRSAPTAVSDMNLRNRSITGGVLSLRWIRKPSSLRI
;
A
#
# COMPACT_ATOMS: atom_id res chain seq x y z
N MET A 1 2.75 -17.83 6.64
CA MET A 1 2.43 -16.41 6.35
C MET A 1 3.00 -15.56 7.48
N SER A 2 4.28 -15.19 7.42
CA SER A 2 4.94 -14.50 8.54
C SER A 2 5.08 -13.02 8.24
N ASP A 3 4.53 -12.22 9.14
CA ASP A 3 4.44 -10.76 9.05
C ASP A 3 4.14 -10.19 10.46
N PRO A 4 4.91 -10.64 11.46
CA PRO A 4 5.68 -9.72 12.31
C PRO A 4 7.18 -9.78 11.98
N LEU A 5 7.99 -8.90 12.59
CA LEU A 5 9.45 -8.90 12.44
C LEU A 5 10.02 -10.31 12.71
N GLN A 6 10.86 -10.81 11.81
CA GLN A 6 11.59 -12.05 11.99
C GLN A 6 13.10 -11.81 11.82
N PRO A 7 13.94 -12.06 12.84
CA PRO A 7 13.56 -12.50 14.20
C PRO A 7 12.75 -11.43 14.96
N PRO A 8 11.92 -11.80 15.96
CA PRO A 8 11.13 -10.83 16.72
C PRO A 8 12.02 -9.77 17.40
N LEU A 9 11.43 -8.60 17.69
CA LEU A 9 12.16 -7.48 18.32
C LEU A 9 12.88 -7.88 19.61
N THR A 10 12.34 -8.85 20.36
CA THR A 10 12.90 -9.37 21.61
C THR A 10 14.25 -10.07 21.45
N ASP A 11 14.55 -10.56 20.25
CA ASP A 11 15.79 -11.29 19.99
C ASP A 11 16.97 -10.35 19.79
N PHE A 12 16.70 -9.06 19.65
CA PHE A 12 17.72 -8.05 19.54
C PHE A 12 17.93 -7.37 20.90
N VAL A 13 18.94 -7.85 21.61
CA VAL A 13 19.38 -7.28 22.88
C VAL A 13 20.77 -6.72 22.67
N PHE A 14 20.97 -5.46 23.06
CA PHE A 14 22.28 -4.84 23.02
C PHE A 14 23.20 -5.44 24.08
N THR A 15 24.48 -5.61 23.76
CA THR A 15 25.47 -5.87 24.80
C THR A 15 25.76 -4.59 25.57
N ALA A 16 26.33 -4.71 26.78
CA ALA A 16 26.71 -3.53 27.57
C ALA A 16 27.66 -2.58 26.80
N GLU A 17 28.54 -3.12 25.97
CA GLU A 17 29.43 -2.35 25.10
C GLU A 17 28.65 -1.60 24.01
N GLU A 18 27.63 -2.24 23.41
CA GLU A 18 26.75 -1.59 22.43
C GLU A 18 25.89 -0.49 23.07
N GLU A 19 25.43 -0.68 24.32
CA GLU A 19 24.68 0.33 25.08
C GLU A 19 25.52 1.57 25.39
N GLU A 20 26.76 1.39 25.84
CA GLU A 20 27.70 2.50 26.07
C GLU A 20 28.01 3.24 24.76
N ALA A 21 28.21 2.50 23.66
CA ALA A 21 28.42 3.10 22.35
C ALA A 21 27.21 3.91 21.87
N VAL A 22 25.98 3.45 22.14
CA VAL A 22 24.74 4.18 21.85
C VAL A 22 24.67 5.46 22.68
N GLU A 23 24.92 5.41 23.99
CA GLU A 23 24.91 6.58 24.86
C GLU A 23 25.93 7.63 24.39
N PHE A 24 27.15 7.20 24.09
CA PHE A 24 28.19 8.07 23.53
C PHE A 24 27.76 8.67 22.19
N ALA A 25 27.23 7.87 21.26
CA ALA A 25 26.77 8.35 19.96
C ALA A 25 25.64 9.38 20.09
N LEU A 26 24.76 9.21 21.07
CA LEU A 26 23.70 10.15 21.39
C LEU A 26 24.20 11.47 21.96
N THR A 27 25.45 11.60 22.44
CA THR A 27 26.04 12.91 22.79
C THR A 27 26.53 13.68 21.56
N THR A 28 26.85 12.97 20.47
CA THR A 28 27.48 13.54 19.27
C THR A 28 26.47 14.16 18.31
N SER A 29 26.82 15.28 17.65
CA SER A 29 25.95 15.98 16.69
C SER A 29 25.50 15.12 15.49
N LYS A 30 26.25 14.08 15.13
CA LYS A 30 25.92 13.12 14.05
C LYS A 30 26.11 11.69 14.55
N PRO A 31 25.12 11.11 15.26
CA PRO A 31 25.26 9.81 15.93
C PRO A 31 25.72 8.69 14.98
N TRP A 32 25.19 8.68 13.76
CA TRP A 32 25.49 7.66 12.75
C TRP A 32 26.77 7.91 11.93
N LYS A 33 27.50 9.01 12.14
CA LYS A 33 28.69 9.34 11.34
C LYS A 33 29.94 8.60 11.81
N HIS A 34 29.94 8.12 13.05
CA HIS A 34 31.00 7.28 13.55
C HIS A 34 30.72 5.84 13.12
N GLU A 35 31.56 5.31 12.23
CA GLU A 35 31.59 3.88 11.94
C GLU A 35 32.26 3.16 13.10
N HIS A 36 31.55 3.02 14.21
CA HIS A 36 31.93 2.03 15.21
C HIS A 36 31.48 0.66 14.72
N ASP A 37 32.41 -0.29 14.79
CA ASP A 37 32.14 -1.71 14.63
C ASP A 37 31.21 -2.25 15.73
N ASP A 38 30.89 -1.42 16.72
CA ASP A 38 30.14 -1.70 17.94
C ASP A 38 28.62 -1.48 17.78
N LEU A 39 28.12 -1.23 16.56
CA LEU A 39 26.69 -1.20 16.25
C LEU A 39 26.27 -2.36 15.34
N LYS A 40 27.00 -3.48 15.45
CA LYS A 40 26.75 -4.71 14.68
C LYS A 40 25.34 -5.24 14.91
N GLY A 41 24.83 -5.21 16.15
CA GLY A 41 23.46 -5.63 16.47
C GLY A 41 22.40 -4.85 15.69
N VAL A 42 22.49 -3.52 15.65
CA VAL A 42 21.54 -2.68 14.88
C VAL A 42 21.61 -2.94 13.38
N ARG A 43 22.83 -3.11 12.85
CA ARG A 43 23.03 -3.42 11.43
C ARG A 43 22.43 -4.79 11.07
N ALA A 44 22.48 -5.77 11.97
CA ALA A 44 21.89 -7.08 11.76
C ALA A 44 20.36 -7.01 11.62
N VAL A 45 19.68 -6.23 12.48
CA VAL A 45 18.22 -5.97 12.37
C VAL A 45 17.88 -5.46 10.98
N LEU A 46 18.62 -4.44 10.55
CA LEU A 46 18.37 -3.78 9.28
C LEU A 46 18.66 -4.70 8.10
N VAL A 47 19.65 -5.60 8.18
CA VAL A 47 19.94 -6.61 7.16
C VAL A 47 18.80 -7.63 7.06
N ALA A 48 18.29 -8.14 8.19
CA ALA A 48 17.16 -9.06 8.22
C ALA A 48 15.88 -8.46 7.61
N LEU A 49 15.74 -7.14 7.68
CA LEU A 49 14.57 -6.40 7.20
C LEU A 49 14.61 -5.99 5.72
N LYS A 50 15.71 -6.24 4.98
CA LYS A 50 15.92 -5.63 3.64
C LYS A 50 15.11 -6.22 2.50
N ASP A 51 14.26 -7.21 2.72
CA ASP A 51 13.58 -7.86 1.58
C ASP A 51 12.48 -6.99 0.96
N ARG A 52 11.79 -6.19 1.78
CA ARG A 52 10.69 -5.35 1.32
C ARG A 52 10.63 -4.04 2.07
N CYS A 53 10.21 -2.99 1.37
CA CYS A 53 9.91 -1.71 2.01
C CYS A 53 8.79 -1.89 3.04
N CYS A 54 9.00 -1.40 4.25
CA CYS A 54 8.02 -1.53 5.34
C CYS A 54 6.66 -0.89 5.03
N TYR A 55 6.60 0.17 4.22
CA TYR A 55 5.37 0.90 3.93
C TYR A 55 4.67 0.45 2.63
N CYS A 56 5.39 0.40 1.51
CA CYS A 56 4.81 0.06 0.20
C CYS A 56 5.02 -1.39 -0.22
N ARG A 57 5.79 -2.20 0.54
CA ARG A 57 6.09 -3.60 0.20
C ARG A 57 6.69 -3.78 -1.19
N MET A 58 7.36 -2.76 -1.73
CA MET A 58 8.24 -2.88 -2.90
C MET A 58 9.37 -3.86 -2.55
N ASN A 59 9.73 -4.71 -3.51
CA ASN A 59 10.87 -5.61 -3.35
C ASN A 59 12.15 -4.76 -3.25
N LEU A 60 12.93 -4.99 -2.22
CA LEU A 60 14.20 -4.32 -1.96
C LEU A 60 15.39 -5.27 -2.09
N HIS A 61 15.14 -6.55 -2.35
CA HIS A 61 16.17 -7.55 -2.57
C HIS A 61 17.11 -7.14 -3.72
N GLY A 62 18.42 -7.17 -3.47
CA GLY A 62 19.43 -6.69 -4.42
C GLY A 62 19.49 -5.17 -4.58
N GLY A 63 18.65 -4.42 -3.85
CA GLY A 63 18.66 -2.95 -3.86
C GLY A 63 19.86 -2.39 -3.11
N GLY A 64 20.62 -1.52 -3.78
CA GLY A 64 21.71 -0.77 -3.16
C GLY A 64 21.23 0.40 -2.29
N SER A 65 22.19 1.18 -1.78
CA SER A 65 21.97 2.39 -0.97
C SER A 65 21.17 3.50 -1.68
N PHE A 66 21.05 3.41 -3.01
CA PHE A 66 20.25 4.34 -3.82
C PHE A 66 18.75 4.02 -3.80
N ILE A 67 18.37 2.80 -3.41
CA ILE A 67 16.97 2.37 -3.38
C ILE A 67 16.52 2.20 -1.93
N VAL A 68 17.40 1.69 -1.09
CA VAL A 68 17.12 1.28 0.29
C VAL A 68 17.65 2.31 1.28
N ASP A 69 16.79 2.74 2.20
CA ASP A 69 17.15 3.61 3.32
C ASP A 69 16.90 2.92 4.66
N ARG A 70 17.71 3.32 5.64
CA ARG A 70 17.43 3.05 7.05
C ARG A 70 16.32 3.99 7.51
N GLU A 71 15.20 3.39 7.86
CA GLU A 71 14.00 4.10 8.25
C GLU A 71 13.97 4.29 9.75
N HIS A 72 13.74 5.52 10.20
CA HIS A 72 13.34 5.79 11.58
C HIS A 72 11.84 6.09 11.55
N ILE A 73 11.04 5.22 12.18
CA ILE A 73 9.58 5.32 12.16
C ILE A 73 9.15 6.64 12.81
N VAL A 74 9.84 7.07 13.86
CA VAL A 74 9.76 8.39 14.46
C VAL A 74 11.04 9.15 14.08
N PRO A 75 10.96 10.35 13.49
CA PRO A 75 12.12 11.07 12.98
C PRO A 75 13.15 11.39 14.08
N LYS A 76 14.40 10.95 13.85
CA LYS A 76 15.54 11.18 14.76
C LYS A 76 15.85 12.66 15.01
N ASP A 77 15.56 13.53 14.05
CA ASP A 77 15.87 14.97 14.16
C ASP A 77 14.97 15.66 15.21
N LYS A 78 13.79 15.09 15.46
CA LYS A 78 12.82 15.56 16.46
C LYS A 78 12.89 14.76 17.76
N TYR A 79 13.20 13.47 17.67
CA TYR A 79 13.24 12.54 18.80
C TYR A 79 14.57 11.78 18.79
N ARG A 80 15.62 12.46 19.26
CA ARG A 80 17.00 11.95 19.24
C ARG A 80 17.14 10.67 20.06
N ASP A 81 16.43 10.55 21.17
CA ASP A 81 16.51 9.39 22.07
C ASP A 81 16.04 8.10 21.40
N LEU A 82 15.20 8.20 20.37
CA LEU A 82 14.68 7.06 19.61
C LEU A 82 15.59 6.63 18.43
N THR A 83 16.78 7.24 18.30
CA THR A 83 17.66 7.02 17.13
C THR A 83 18.14 5.56 17.01
N TYR A 84 18.49 4.93 18.13
CA TYR A 84 19.03 3.56 18.17
C TYR A 84 18.02 2.53 18.69
N VAL A 85 16.82 2.98 19.00
CA VAL A 85 15.76 2.12 19.51
C VAL A 85 15.30 1.18 18.39
N ILE A 86 15.49 -0.12 18.60
CA ILE A 86 15.24 -1.16 17.60
C ILE A 86 13.79 -1.15 17.12
N SER A 87 12.84 -0.94 18.04
CA SER A 87 11.42 -0.83 17.70
C SER A 87 11.08 0.38 16.83
N ASN A 88 11.94 1.41 16.82
CA ASN A 88 11.82 2.61 15.98
C ASN A 88 12.56 2.49 14.64
N LEU A 89 13.32 1.40 14.43
CA LEU A 89 14.11 1.19 13.22
C LEU A 89 13.41 0.23 12.25
N SER A 90 13.53 0.53 10.96
CA SER A 90 13.03 -0.34 9.89
C SER A 90 13.80 -0.12 8.58
N VAL A 91 13.32 -0.73 7.50
CA VAL A 91 13.87 -0.55 6.15
C VAL A 91 12.77 -0.07 5.21
N ALA A 92 13.01 1.07 4.56
CA ALA A 92 12.09 1.68 3.61
C ALA A 92 12.79 1.95 2.27
N CYS A 93 12.01 2.04 1.21
CA CYS A 93 12.52 2.58 -0.05
C CYS A 93 12.67 4.10 0.05
N LYS A 94 13.61 4.67 -0.73
CA LYS A 94 13.80 6.14 -0.79
C LYS A 94 12.52 6.90 -1.09
N ARG A 95 11.62 6.37 -1.93
CA ARG A 95 10.32 7.01 -2.19
C ARG A 95 9.54 7.20 -0.88
N CYS A 96 9.32 6.14 -0.12
CA CYS A 96 8.50 6.23 1.10
C CYS A 96 9.19 7.08 2.18
N ASN A 97 10.49 6.87 2.39
CA ASN A 97 11.27 7.61 3.38
C ASN A 97 11.46 9.09 2.99
N MET A 98 12.01 9.38 1.82
CA MET A 98 12.47 10.72 1.44
C MET A 98 11.42 11.58 0.73
N GLN A 99 10.39 11.00 0.11
CA GLN A 99 9.36 11.78 -0.59
C GLN A 99 8.15 12.04 0.30
N PHE A 100 7.62 10.99 0.95
CA PHE A 100 6.38 11.05 1.73
C PHE A 100 6.64 11.32 3.21
N LYS A 101 7.46 10.50 3.86
CA LYS A 101 7.61 10.59 5.31
C LYS A 101 8.48 11.75 5.76
N LYS A 102 9.73 11.82 5.29
CA LYS A 102 10.74 12.81 5.69
C LYS A 102 10.81 12.92 7.22
N ASP A 103 10.67 14.14 7.73
CA ASP A 103 10.61 14.47 9.15
C ASP A 103 9.17 14.63 9.65
N ASP A 104 8.15 14.24 8.89
CA ASP A 104 6.75 14.41 9.30
C ASP A 104 6.46 13.64 10.59
N VAL A 105 5.54 14.19 11.39
CA VAL A 105 5.04 13.66 12.65
C VAL A 105 3.52 13.72 12.71
N GLY A 106 2.84 14.05 11.60
CA GLY A 106 1.37 14.12 11.51
C GLY A 106 0.69 12.76 11.70
N PHE A 107 1.42 11.67 11.45
CA PHE A 107 0.92 10.32 11.70
C PHE A 107 0.89 9.91 13.18
N LEU A 108 1.50 10.69 14.09
CA LEU A 108 1.46 10.39 15.53
C LEU A 108 0.11 10.81 16.12
N ILE A 109 -0.44 9.99 17.01
CA ILE A 109 -1.66 10.33 17.76
C ILE A 109 -1.35 11.39 18.82
N SER A 110 -0.29 11.18 19.60
CA SER A 110 0.18 12.11 20.62
C SER A 110 1.69 12.29 20.50
N ARG A 111 2.12 13.54 20.30
CA ARG A 111 3.53 13.90 20.13
C ARG A 111 4.25 13.96 21.48
N ASP A 112 3.56 14.41 22.52
CA ASP A 112 4.16 14.64 23.84
C ASP A 112 4.47 13.32 24.56
N THR A 113 3.75 12.25 24.25
CA THR A 113 3.91 10.95 24.91
C THR A 113 4.78 9.98 24.13
N ILE A 114 5.17 10.30 22.88
CA ILE A 114 5.80 9.31 21.99
C ILE A 114 7.11 8.76 22.54
N LEU A 115 7.87 9.55 23.30
CA LEU A 115 9.10 9.06 23.93
C LEU A 115 8.84 7.88 24.87
N THR A 116 7.75 7.91 25.64
CA THR A 116 7.42 6.86 26.61
C THR A 116 6.60 5.72 26.01
N ASN A 117 5.82 5.99 24.95
CA ASN A 117 4.88 5.02 24.40
C ASN A 117 5.11 4.63 22.93
N HIS A 118 6.29 4.94 22.37
CA HIS A 118 6.70 4.56 21.00
C HIS A 118 6.55 3.05 20.71
N GLY A 119 6.58 2.22 21.75
CA GLY A 119 6.39 0.76 21.66
C GLY A 119 4.94 0.31 21.44
N SER A 120 3.96 1.22 21.44
CA SER A 120 2.56 0.89 21.22
C SER A 120 2.12 1.22 19.80
N SER A 121 1.52 0.23 19.14
CA SER A 121 1.00 0.38 17.77
C SER A 121 -0.11 1.45 17.67
N ASP A 122 -0.84 1.70 18.76
CA ASP A 122 -1.97 2.64 18.77
C ASP A 122 -1.53 4.12 18.72
N GLN A 123 -0.23 4.39 18.87
CA GLN A 123 0.32 5.74 18.74
C GLN A 123 0.51 6.19 17.29
N TYR A 124 0.28 5.28 16.34
CA TYR A 124 0.55 5.51 14.92
C TYR A 124 -0.74 5.41 14.10
N ARG A 125 -0.97 6.40 13.24
CA ARG A 125 -2.10 6.42 12.31
C ARG A 125 -1.91 5.48 11.12
N PHE A 126 -0.67 5.25 10.69
CA PHE A 126 -0.37 4.23 9.68
C PHE A 126 -0.10 2.86 10.33
N ILE A 127 -0.02 1.83 9.50
CA ILE A 127 0.40 0.47 9.86
C ILE A 127 1.85 0.52 10.36
N HIS A 128 2.06 0.21 11.64
CA HIS A 128 3.39 0.26 12.24
C HIS A 128 4.27 -0.90 11.70
N PRO A 129 5.43 -0.62 11.10
CA PRO A 129 6.31 -1.64 10.51
C PRO A 129 6.65 -2.85 11.40
N ASN A 130 6.83 -2.61 12.69
CA ASN A 130 7.33 -3.63 13.63
C ASN A 130 6.24 -4.23 14.54
N PHE A 131 5.07 -3.58 14.65
CA PHE A 131 4.02 -3.98 15.62
C PHE A 131 2.74 -4.43 14.94
N ASP A 132 2.45 -3.92 13.74
CA ASP A 132 1.27 -4.30 12.98
C ASP A 132 1.62 -5.35 11.93
N LYS A 133 0.73 -6.34 11.81
CA LYS A 133 0.79 -7.30 10.72
C LYS A 133 0.26 -6.66 9.44
N TYR A 134 1.14 -6.18 8.58
CA TYR A 134 0.79 -5.45 7.36
C TYR A 134 -0.30 -6.16 6.52
N SER A 135 -0.16 -7.47 6.35
CA SER A 135 -1.09 -8.33 5.61
C SER A 135 -2.52 -8.42 6.15
N GLN A 136 -2.76 -8.00 7.40
CA GLN A 136 -4.12 -7.83 7.95
C GLN A 136 -4.80 -6.56 7.44
N PHE A 137 -4.02 -5.54 7.04
CA PHE A 137 -4.53 -4.24 6.63
C PHE A 137 -4.54 -4.07 5.12
N ILE A 138 -3.41 -4.38 4.47
CA ILE A 138 -3.18 -4.18 3.04
C ILE A 138 -2.53 -5.43 2.44
N LYS A 139 -3.10 -5.89 1.32
CA LYS A 139 -2.54 -6.94 0.46
C LYS A 139 -2.02 -6.31 -0.82
N LYS A 140 -0.78 -6.60 -1.17
CA LYS A 140 -0.18 -6.24 -2.44
C LYS A 140 -0.06 -7.48 -3.31
N ILE A 141 -0.55 -7.41 -4.54
CA ILE A 141 -0.30 -8.38 -5.59
C ILE A 141 0.58 -7.69 -6.62
N SER A 142 1.68 -8.33 -7.00
CA SER A 142 2.55 -7.87 -8.08
C SER A 142 2.94 -9.04 -8.97
N TYR A 143 2.81 -8.86 -10.28
CA TYR A 143 3.18 -9.83 -11.31
C TYR A 143 3.90 -9.09 -12.44
N GLU A 144 4.98 -9.66 -12.94
CA GLU A 144 5.80 -9.09 -14.00
C GLU A 144 6.13 -10.20 -15.00
N GLU A 145 5.86 -9.98 -16.28
CA GLU A 145 6.17 -10.87 -17.39
C GLU A 145 6.65 -10.05 -18.60
N GLY A 146 7.95 -10.10 -18.88
CA GLY A 146 8.56 -9.24 -19.90
C GLY A 146 8.31 -7.76 -19.60
N ASP A 147 7.73 -7.05 -20.57
CA ASP A 147 7.39 -5.62 -20.45
C ASP A 147 6.03 -5.38 -19.74
N GLN A 148 5.32 -6.44 -19.36
CA GLN A 148 4.02 -6.35 -18.70
C GLN A 148 4.19 -6.42 -17.18
N ALA A 149 3.52 -5.51 -16.47
CA ALA A 149 3.45 -5.46 -15.04
C ALA A 149 2.01 -5.23 -14.54
N TYR A 150 1.63 -6.00 -13.53
CA TYR A 150 0.42 -5.82 -12.77
C TYR A 150 0.81 -5.56 -11.33
N VAL A 151 0.40 -4.43 -10.78
CA VAL A 151 0.58 -4.12 -9.36
C VAL A 151 -0.76 -3.62 -8.83
N LYS A 152 -1.28 -4.30 -7.81
CA LYS A 152 -2.54 -3.91 -7.16
C LYS A 152 -2.41 -3.97 -5.66
N TYR A 153 -2.94 -2.95 -4.99
CA TYR A 153 -3.11 -2.94 -3.55
C TYR A 153 -4.61 -3.10 -3.24
N THR A 154 -4.92 -4.02 -2.33
CA THR A 154 -6.26 -4.18 -1.75
C THR A 154 -6.15 -3.91 -0.27
N LYS A 155 -6.98 -3.01 0.24
CA LYS A 155 -6.99 -2.61 1.64
C LYS A 155 -8.30 -3.02 2.31
N THR A 156 -8.23 -3.23 3.62
CA THR A 156 -9.41 -3.41 4.47
C THR A 156 -10.03 -2.05 4.86
N ASP A 157 -11.21 -2.06 5.46
CA ASP A 157 -11.89 -0.85 5.95
C ASP A 157 -11.30 -0.29 7.26
N HIS A 158 -10.15 -0.81 7.69
CA HIS A 158 -9.50 -0.35 8.92
C HIS A 158 -8.90 1.06 8.74
N PRO A 159 -9.02 1.98 9.73
CA PRO A 159 -8.49 3.34 9.63
C PRO A 159 -6.99 3.40 9.31
N LYS A 160 -6.18 2.52 9.91
CA LYS A 160 -4.74 2.42 9.59
C LYS A 160 -4.48 2.01 8.14
N ALA A 161 -5.32 1.15 7.56
CA ALA A 161 -5.17 0.71 6.18
C ALA A 161 -5.44 1.89 5.22
N GLU A 162 -6.54 2.62 5.45
CA GLU A 162 -6.88 3.82 4.68
C GLU A 162 -5.78 4.89 4.80
N TYR A 163 -5.38 5.20 6.04
CA TYR A 163 -4.35 6.21 6.29
C TYR A 163 -3.02 5.83 5.62
N THR A 164 -2.56 4.59 5.75
CA THR A 164 -1.30 4.14 5.12
C THR A 164 -1.37 4.20 3.59
N TYR A 165 -2.49 3.74 3.02
CA TYR A 165 -2.70 3.72 1.58
C TYR A 165 -2.65 5.13 0.99
N SER A 166 -3.31 6.08 1.65
CA SER A 166 -3.38 7.47 1.23
C SER A 166 -2.09 8.24 1.54
N TYR A 167 -1.50 8.06 2.72
CA TYR A 167 -0.29 8.76 3.18
C TYR A 167 0.93 8.47 2.29
N PHE A 168 1.12 7.20 1.89
CA PHE A 168 2.24 6.80 1.02
C PHE A 168 1.87 6.77 -0.46
N ASP A 169 0.69 7.25 -0.82
CA ASP A 169 0.12 7.22 -2.17
C ASP A 169 0.37 5.88 -2.87
N LEU A 170 -0.13 4.80 -2.24
CA LEU A 170 0.07 3.45 -2.78
C LEU A 170 -0.69 3.26 -4.09
N ARG A 171 -1.73 4.08 -4.33
CA ARG A 171 -2.47 4.10 -5.59
C ARG A 171 -1.58 4.44 -6.78
N ALA A 172 -0.67 5.40 -6.64
CA ALA A 172 0.26 5.74 -7.72
C ALA A 172 1.28 4.64 -8.06
N LEU A 173 1.40 3.61 -7.21
CA LEU A 173 2.21 2.42 -7.49
C LEU A 173 1.41 1.30 -8.16
N GLU A 174 0.09 1.46 -8.34
CA GLU A 174 -0.71 0.48 -9.04
C GLU A 174 -0.45 0.57 -10.55
N VAL A 175 -0.19 -0.59 -11.17
CA VAL A 175 0.07 -0.73 -12.60
C VAL A 175 -0.88 -1.76 -13.16
N ASN A 176 -1.46 -1.46 -14.31
CA ASN A 176 -2.38 -2.37 -14.98
C ASN A 176 -2.07 -2.43 -16.49
N SER A 177 -0.91 -2.99 -16.83
CA SER A 177 -0.48 -3.09 -18.24
C SER A 177 -1.21 -4.21 -19.00
N PHE A 178 -1.78 -5.19 -18.30
CA PHE A 178 -2.45 -6.33 -18.93
C PHE A 178 -3.80 -5.92 -19.57
N ASP A 179 -4.57 -5.02 -18.94
CA ASP A 179 -5.80 -4.48 -19.54
C ASP A 179 -5.54 -3.76 -20.87
N GLN A 180 -4.37 -3.12 -21.01
CA GLN A 180 -3.94 -2.47 -22.25
C GLN A 180 -3.60 -3.50 -23.34
N GLY A 181 -3.02 -4.65 -22.96
CA GLY A 181 -2.70 -5.75 -23.89
C GLY A 181 -3.90 -6.61 -24.30
N GLN A 182 -4.97 -6.63 -23.50
CA GLN A 182 -6.21 -7.35 -23.80
C GLN A 182 -7.23 -6.53 -24.61
N GLY A 183 -6.92 -5.27 -24.97
CA GLY A 183 -7.83 -4.41 -25.73
C GLY A 183 -9.09 -3.99 -24.96
N ILE A 184 -9.10 -4.14 -23.64
CA ILE A 184 -10.23 -3.79 -22.78
C ILE A 184 -10.17 -2.29 -22.48
N ASP A 185 -10.51 -1.48 -23.49
CA ASP A 185 -10.79 -0.06 -23.30
C ASP A 185 -12.18 0.13 -22.67
N THR A 186 -12.31 -0.26 -21.40
CA THR A 186 -13.60 -0.25 -20.68
C THR A 186 -14.08 1.15 -20.30
N SER A 187 -13.24 2.18 -20.41
CA SER A 187 -13.62 3.52 -19.98
C SER A 187 -13.76 4.54 -21.11
N SER A 188 -12.97 4.45 -22.20
CA SER A 188 -13.06 5.46 -23.26
C SER A 188 -14.29 5.26 -24.16
N ASN A 189 -14.62 4.00 -24.47
CA ASN A 189 -15.76 3.69 -25.34
C ASN A 189 -17.11 3.90 -24.65
N LEU A 190 -17.22 3.56 -23.36
CA LEU A 190 -18.43 3.82 -22.56
C LEU A 190 -18.68 5.30 -22.36
N ARG A 191 -17.63 6.10 -22.08
CA ARG A 191 -17.75 7.57 -21.97
C ARG A 191 -18.10 8.21 -23.30
N LYS A 192 -17.49 7.79 -24.41
CA LYS A 192 -17.84 8.27 -25.76
C LYS A 192 -19.27 7.88 -26.14
N ALA A 193 -19.73 6.68 -25.81
CA ALA A 193 -21.09 6.24 -26.06
C ALA A 193 -22.12 7.04 -25.23
N LEU A 194 -21.86 7.23 -23.92
CA LEU A 194 -22.69 8.07 -23.04
C LEU A 194 -22.74 9.53 -23.50
N PHE A 195 -21.60 10.09 -23.91
CA PHE A 195 -21.53 11.45 -24.43
C PHE A 195 -22.29 11.58 -25.76
N SER A 196 -22.14 10.60 -26.66
CA SER A 196 -22.90 10.52 -27.92
C SER A 196 -24.41 10.46 -27.67
N LEU A 197 -24.85 9.65 -26.70
CA LEU A 197 -26.26 9.50 -26.33
C LEU A 197 -26.84 10.80 -25.75
N ALA A 198 -26.08 11.48 -24.89
CA ALA A 198 -26.46 12.77 -24.31
C ALA A 198 -26.54 13.89 -25.37
N VAL A 199 -25.63 13.89 -26.34
CA VAL A 199 -25.66 14.84 -27.48
C VAL A 199 -26.82 14.54 -28.43
N ALA A 200 -27.20 13.28 -28.63
CA ALA A 200 -28.38 12.92 -29.43
C ALA A 200 -29.69 13.39 -28.77
N TYR A 201 -29.87 13.13 -27.46
CA TYR A 201 -31.05 13.55 -26.71
C TYR A 201 -31.26 15.08 -26.69
N THR A 202 -30.16 15.84 -26.65
CA THR A 202 -30.22 17.32 -26.67
C THR A 202 -30.46 17.92 -28.07
N LYS A 203 -30.25 17.15 -29.15
CA LYS A 203 -30.61 17.56 -30.51
C LYS A 203 -32.09 17.31 -30.82
N ASP A 204 -32.66 16.20 -30.35
CA ASP A 204 -34.08 15.88 -30.54
C ASP A 204 -35.02 16.80 -29.74
N SER A 205 -34.57 17.32 -28.59
CA SER A 205 -35.33 18.31 -27.83
C SER A 205 -35.29 19.72 -28.45
N LYS A 206 -34.37 20.01 -29.37
CA LYS A 206 -34.28 21.31 -30.08
C LYS A 206 -34.99 21.31 -31.44
N SER A 207 -35.24 20.15 -32.04
CA SER A 207 -36.07 20.02 -33.25
C SER A 207 -37.57 20.10 -32.93
N ALA A 208 -38.00 19.79 -31.71
CA ALA A 208 -39.40 19.90 -31.27
C ALA A 208 -39.86 21.34 -30.91
N VAL A 209 -38.95 22.32 -30.81
CA VAL A 209 -39.29 23.70 -30.35
C VAL A 209 -39.25 24.74 -31.49
N ARG A 210 -38.88 24.37 -32.72
CA ARG A 210 -38.96 25.26 -33.89
C ARG A 210 -40.21 24.96 -34.71
N GLY A 211 -41.37 25.17 -34.09
CA GLY A 211 -42.64 24.87 -34.74
C GLY A 211 -43.83 25.74 -34.34
N VAL A 212 -43.73 26.68 -33.39
CA VAL A 212 -44.85 27.61 -33.11
C VAL A 212 -44.29 28.90 -32.51
N CYS A 213 -44.26 29.99 -33.29
CA CYS A 213 -44.29 31.36 -32.78
C CYS A 213 -44.47 32.36 -33.93
N ARG A 214 -45.73 32.53 -34.37
CA ARG A 214 -46.19 33.79 -34.95
C ARG A 214 -47.29 34.34 -34.05
N GLU A 215 -47.05 35.57 -33.58
CA GLU A 215 -48.03 36.55 -33.10
C GLU A 215 -48.86 36.23 -31.85
N ARG A 216 -48.53 36.87 -30.71
CA ARG A 216 -49.22 38.09 -30.24
C ARG A 216 -48.76 38.48 -28.83
N LYS A 217 -48.64 39.79 -28.64
CA LYS A 217 -48.38 40.50 -27.38
C LYS A 217 -49.56 40.29 -26.42
N GLN A 218 -49.29 39.99 -25.14
CA GLN A 218 -49.73 40.76 -23.95
C GLN A 218 -49.36 40.03 -22.63
N SER A 219 -49.22 40.83 -21.58
CA SER A 219 -48.58 40.53 -20.29
C SER A 219 -49.52 39.84 -19.27
N PRO A 220 -49.03 39.45 -18.08
CA PRO A 220 -49.51 38.26 -17.37
C PRO A 220 -50.57 38.56 -16.32
N ARG A 221 -51.57 37.69 -16.22
CA ARG A 221 -52.33 37.47 -14.98
C ARG A 221 -53.01 36.10 -15.00
N VAL A 222 -52.73 35.34 -13.93
CA VAL A 222 -53.65 34.43 -13.23
C VAL A 222 -53.75 32.98 -13.72
N PHE A 223 -53.54 32.11 -12.73
CA PHE A 223 -54.07 30.76 -12.53
C PHE A 223 -53.32 29.53 -13.06
N ASN A 224 -52.73 28.84 -12.06
CA ASN A 224 -52.86 27.41 -11.83
C ASN A 224 -54.10 26.78 -12.47
N GLN A 225 -53.89 25.60 -13.04
CA GLN A 225 -54.52 24.32 -12.66
C GLN A 225 -54.69 23.51 -13.94
N ILE A 226 -54.19 22.28 -13.95
CA ILE A 226 -54.84 21.08 -14.51
C ILE A 226 -53.85 19.91 -14.37
N LEU A 227 -54.25 18.99 -13.47
CA LEU A 227 -54.13 17.52 -13.53
C LEU A 227 -52.72 16.92 -13.52
N GLY A 228 -52.38 15.92 -12.71
CA GLY A 228 -53.19 15.06 -11.86
C GLY A 228 -52.42 13.77 -11.58
N THR A 229 -52.49 13.33 -10.33
CA THR A 229 -52.45 11.94 -9.86
C THR A 229 -51.12 11.16 -9.78
N LYS A 230 -50.79 10.84 -8.52
CA LYS A 230 -50.38 9.54 -7.95
C LYS A 230 -48.94 9.05 -8.21
N ALA A 231 -48.05 9.32 -7.26
CA ALA A 231 -46.89 8.47 -6.99
C ALA A 231 -47.22 7.53 -5.80
N LEU A 232 -47.33 6.23 -6.08
CA LEU A 232 -47.22 5.18 -5.08
C LEU A 232 -45.73 4.83 -4.88
N GLN A 233 -45.32 4.64 -3.62
CA GLN A 233 -44.30 3.65 -3.23
C GLN A 233 -45.05 2.46 -2.57
N PRO A 234 -44.48 1.27 -2.23
CA PRO A 234 -43.06 0.89 -2.11
C PRO A 234 -42.68 -0.59 -2.48
N SER A 235 -41.39 -0.93 -2.28
CA SER A 235 -40.86 -2.22 -1.76
C SER A 235 -40.65 -3.47 -2.66
N ILE A 236 -39.45 -4.07 -2.48
CA ILE A 236 -39.04 -5.49 -2.61
C ILE A 236 -38.93 -6.07 -4.04
N VAL A 237 -37.74 -6.56 -4.41
CA VAL A 237 -37.44 -7.98 -4.70
C VAL A 237 -35.95 -8.09 -5.09
N SER A 238 -35.18 -8.66 -4.16
CA SER A 238 -33.97 -9.43 -4.47
C SER A 238 -34.41 -10.72 -5.16
N GLU A 239 -34.26 -10.83 -6.48
CA GLU A 239 -34.26 -12.11 -7.18
C GLU A 239 -33.91 -11.87 -8.65
N MET A 240 -32.64 -12.02 -9.01
CA MET A 240 -32.17 -12.41 -10.36
C MET A 240 -30.65 -12.31 -10.39
N LEU A 241 -29.96 -13.34 -9.87
CA LEU A 241 -28.62 -13.77 -10.31
C LEU A 241 -28.22 -15.09 -9.59
N LEU A 242 -29.14 -16.05 -9.56
CA LEU A 242 -28.86 -17.46 -9.27
C LEU A 242 -29.52 -18.28 -10.38
N ARG A 243 -28.76 -18.61 -11.42
CA ARG A 243 -28.96 -19.76 -12.33
C ARG A 243 -27.94 -19.71 -13.47
N SER A 244 -26.82 -20.40 -13.28
CA SER A 244 -26.17 -21.20 -14.33
C SER A 244 -24.89 -21.84 -13.77
N ALA A 245 -25.05 -23.05 -13.21
CA ALA A 245 -23.98 -24.04 -13.12
C ALA A 245 -24.13 -25.02 -14.29
N PRO A 246 -23.02 -25.59 -14.77
CA PRO A 246 -23.05 -26.98 -15.19
C PRO A 246 -21.95 -27.81 -14.49
N THR A 247 -22.45 -28.84 -13.79
CA THR A 247 -22.02 -30.25 -13.77
C THR A 247 -20.54 -30.62 -13.64
N ALA A 248 -20.30 -31.37 -12.56
CA ALA A 248 -19.14 -32.17 -12.24
C ALA A 248 -18.84 -33.29 -13.25
N VAL A 249 -17.54 -33.58 -13.43
CA VAL A 249 -17.01 -34.84 -13.96
C VAL A 249 -15.78 -35.25 -13.15
N SER A 250 -16.00 -36.30 -12.34
CA SER A 250 -15.14 -37.41 -11.92
C SER A 250 -13.65 -37.23 -11.56
N ASP A 251 -13.35 -37.61 -10.31
CA ASP A 251 -12.33 -38.59 -9.89
C ASP A 251 -11.05 -38.72 -10.70
N MET A 252 -9.94 -38.29 -10.11
CA MET A 252 -8.62 -38.88 -10.37
C MET A 252 -7.80 -39.03 -9.08
N ASN A 253 -7.84 -40.26 -8.59
CA ASN A 253 -6.89 -40.98 -7.76
C ASN A 253 -5.54 -40.32 -7.45
N LEU A 254 -5.32 -40.10 -6.16
CA LEU A 254 -4.01 -40.09 -5.51
C LEU A 254 -3.30 -41.43 -5.75
N ARG A 255 -2.19 -41.40 -6.50
CA ARG A 255 -1.20 -42.48 -6.49
C ARG A 255 0.09 -42.00 -5.84
N ASN A 256 0.37 -42.57 -4.67
CA ASN A 256 1.69 -42.78 -4.11
C ASN A 256 2.73 -43.12 -5.18
N ARG A 257 3.82 -42.36 -5.24
CA ARG A 257 5.14 -42.90 -5.59
C ARG A 257 6.22 -42.21 -4.76
N SER A 258 6.76 -42.99 -3.83
CA SER A 258 8.10 -42.84 -3.29
C SER A 258 9.12 -42.80 -4.43
N ILE A 259 10.00 -41.82 -4.43
CA ILE A 259 11.31 -41.96 -5.07
C ILE A 259 12.36 -41.57 -4.03
N THR A 260 13.02 -42.63 -3.57
CA THR A 260 14.28 -42.67 -2.84
C THR A 260 15.43 -42.10 -3.67
N GLY A 261 16.37 -41.43 -3.00
CA GLY A 261 17.78 -41.43 -3.39
C GLY A 261 18.25 -40.24 -4.21
N GLY A 262 19.20 -39.48 -3.64
CA GLY A 262 19.92 -38.44 -4.40
C GLY A 262 20.68 -37.47 -3.50
N VAL A 263 21.71 -37.96 -2.81
CA VAL A 263 22.70 -37.12 -2.12
C VAL A 263 23.44 -36.28 -3.16
N LEU A 264 23.25 -34.97 -3.15
CA LEU A 264 24.13 -34.03 -3.85
C LEU A 264 24.62 -32.98 -2.85
N SER A 265 25.81 -33.27 -2.33
CA SER A 265 26.68 -32.35 -1.62
C SER A 265 27.09 -31.21 -2.55
N LEU A 266 26.61 -30.00 -2.28
CA LEU A 266 27.14 -28.78 -2.87
C LEU A 266 28.00 -28.07 -1.83
N ARG A 267 29.30 -28.36 -1.92
CA ARG A 267 30.40 -27.58 -1.35
C ARG A 267 30.26 -26.13 -1.82
N TRP A 268 29.94 -25.23 -0.90
CA TRP A 268 30.14 -23.81 -1.11
C TRP A 268 31.62 -23.48 -1.00
N ILE A 269 32.20 -23.13 -2.15
CA ILE A 269 33.55 -22.60 -2.28
C ILE A 269 33.56 -21.20 -1.65
N ARG A 270 34.30 -21.05 -0.54
CA ARG A 270 34.76 -19.75 -0.05
C ARG A 270 35.59 -19.07 -1.13
N LYS A 271 35.29 -17.81 -1.46
CA LYS A 271 36.26 -16.89 -2.07
C LYS A 271 36.35 -15.60 -1.25
N PRO A 272 37.53 -14.95 -1.29
CA PRO A 272 38.05 -14.19 -0.17
C PRO A 272 37.68 -12.70 -0.20
N SER A 273 37.83 -12.12 0.98
CA SER A 273 37.97 -10.71 1.29
C SER A 273 38.93 -9.95 0.38
N SER A 274 38.48 -8.83 -0.19
CA SER A 274 39.33 -7.71 -0.59
C SER A 274 38.57 -6.37 -0.57
N LEU A 275 38.82 -5.63 0.52
CA LEU A 275 39.07 -4.19 0.64
C LEU A 275 39.04 -3.26 -0.60
N ARG A 276 38.62 -2.00 -0.30
CA ARG A 276 38.74 -0.69 -1.03
C ARG A 276 37.54 -0.39 -1.96
N ILE A 277 36.84 0.75 -1.92
CA ILE A 277 37.02 2.10 -1.35
C ILE A 277 35.67 2.54 -0.75
#